data_AF-A0A3C2AFF0-F1
#
_entry.id   AF-A0A3C2AFF0-F1
#
_cell.length_a   1.000
_cell.length_b   1.000
_cell.length_c   1.000
_cell.angle_alpha   90.00
_cell.angle_beta   90.00
_cell.angle_gamma   90.00
#
_symmetry.space_group_name_H-M   'P 1'
#
loop_
_entity.id
_entity.type
_entity.pdbx_description
1 polymer ?
#
loop_
_entity_poly.entity_id
_entity_poly.type
_entity_poly.pdbx_seq_one_letter_code
_entity_poly.pdbx_strand_id
1 'polypeptide(L)'
;DWSGGRTDNIFVAKAELLILKERLNIYLDLKITQPFEKTLNKKTEFLNNILKNYSNISRYKVPELLTEIFFSMGTALENFRDSILQSERPADLTKEELEEYNFLLEEKAYPYDEKAVKVYENGLQIGREYKVYDEWVQKNLERLTAIRPVLYKRGFVLKDIKPIFIYPEPVMMEAGYAEQRYSKN
;
A
#
# COMPACT_ATOMS: atom_id res chain seq x y z
N ASP A 1 18.23 9.66 32.35
CA ASP A 1 17.04 8.81 32.25
C ASP A 1 15.94 9.55 31.49
N TRP A 2 16.00 9.51 30.14
CA TRP A 2 15.19 10.33 29.23
C TRP A 2 14.60 9.46 28.09
N SER A 3 14.17 8.25 28.45
CA SER A 3 13.59 7.25 27.54
C SER A 3 12.06 7.16 27.66
N GLY A 4 11.45 7.65 28.76
CA GLY A 4 10.00 7.62 29.00
C GLY A 4 9.19 8.30 27.90
N GLY A 5 9.43 9.58 27.63
CA GLY A 5 8.62 10.36 26.68
C GLY A 5 8.63 9.85 25.24
N ARG A 6 9.71 9.19 24.78
CA ARG A 6 9.76 8.59 23.43
C ARG A 6 8.94 7.30 23.36
N THR A 7 8.98 6.51 24.42
CA THR A 7 8.28 5.22 24.49
C THR A 7 6.78 5.44 24.64
N ASP A 8 6.38 6.41 25.47
CA ASP A 8 4.99 6.82 25.66
C ASP A 8 4.35 7.29 24.33
N ASN A 9 5.08 8.09 23.55
CA ASN A 9 4.62 8.56 22.23
C ASN A 9 4.36 7.43 21.24
N ILE A 10 5.12 6.33 21.28
CA ILE A 10 4.91 5.17 20.40
C ILE A 10 3.62 4.44 20.77
N PHE A 11 3.36 4.24 22.06
CA PHE A 11 2.14 3.57 22.51
C PHE A 11 0.89 4.41 22.22
N VAL A 12 0.97 5.72 22.43
CA VAL A 12 -0.10 6.66 22.06
C VAL A 12 -0.36 6.59 20.55
N ALA A 13 0.69 6.69 19.71
CA ALA A 13 0.53 6.63 18.26
C ALA A 13 -0.09 5.31 17.79
N LYS A 14 0.30 4.17 18.38
CA LYS A 14 -0.30 2.86 18.09
C LYS A 14 -1.77 2.78 18.49
N ALA A 15 -2.11 3.26 19.68
CA ALA A 15 -3.49 3.26 20.15
C ALA A 15 -4.39 4.15 19.28
N GLU A 16 -3.92 5.36 18.93
CA GLU A 16 -4.64 6.26 18.03
C GLU A 16 -4.79 5.67 16.63
N LEU A 17 -3.76 5.00 16.11
CA LEU A 17 -3.82 4.31 14.83
C LEU A 17 -4.89 3.20 14.83
N LEU A 18 -5.00 2.41 15.90
CA LEU A 18 -6.06 1.40 16.04
C LEU A 18 -7.46 2.02 16.02
N ILE A 19 -7.66 3.14 16.72
CA ILE A 19 -8.94 3.88 16.69
C ILE A 19 -9.23 4.42 15.29
N LEU A 20 -8.21 4.89 14.56
CA LEU A 20 -8.37 5.40 13.21
C LEU A 20 -8.68 4.32 12.18
N LYS A 21 -8.18 3.09 12.36
CA LYS A 21 -8.58 1.95 11.53
C LYS A 21 -10.07 1.70 11.61
N GLU A 22 -10.63 1.72 12.82
CA GLU A 22 -12.07 1.53 13.00
C GLU A 22 -12.88 2.67 12.38
N ARG A 23 -12.42 3.91 12.55
CA ARG A 23 -13.05 5.07 11.89
C ARG A 23 -12.96 4.99 10.37
N LEU A 24 -11.86 4.47 9.84
CA LEU A 24 -11.70 4.23 8.41
C LEU A 24 -12.72 3.20 7.92
N ASN A 25 -12.87 2.07 8.61
CA ASN A 25 -13.88 1.06 8.26
C ASN A 25 -15.29 1.65 8.17
N ILE A 26 -15.70 2.41 9.19
CA ILE A 26 -17.00 3.11 9.20
C ILE A 26 -17.12 4.06 8.00
N TYR A 27 -16.05 4.77 7.64
CA TYR A 27 -16.04 5.67 6.49
C TYR A 27 -16.15 4.95 5.14
N LEU A 28 -15.49 3.81 5.00
CA LEU A 28 -15.49 3.01 3.77
C LEU A 28 -16.90 2.52 3.42
N ASP A 29 -17.75 2.29 4.43
CA ASP A 29 -19.15 1.89 4.28
C ASP A 29 -20.10 3.03 3.89
N LEU A 30 -19.69 4.29 4.05
CA LEU A 30 -20.53 5.44 3.68
C LEU A 30 -20.64 5.55 2.15
N LYS A 31 -21.86 5.69 1.62
CA LYS A 31 -22.11 5.87 0.18
C LYS A 31 -22.58 7.29 -0.13
N ILE A 32 -22.36 7.72 -1.37
CA ILE A 32 -22.94 8.95 -1.92
C ILE A 32 -24.22 8.57 -2.68
N THR A 33 -25.36 8.77 -2.03
CA THR A 33 -26.72 8.45 -2.52
C THR A 33 -27.62 9.68 -2.48
N GLN A 34 -28.85 9.59 -3.00
CA GLN A 34 -29.82 10.67 -2.83
C GLN A 34 -30.17 10.91 -1.34
N PRO A 35 -30.37 12.19 -0.92
CA PRO A 35 -30.07 13.41 -1.67
C PRO A 35 -28.56 13.64 -1.80
N PHE A 36 -28.06 13.70 -3.03
CA PHE A 36 -26.63 13.62 -3.39
C PHE A 36 -25.76 14.62 -2.62
N GLU A 37 -26.14 15.89 -2.59
CA GLU A 37 -25.35 16.94 -1.94
C GLU A 37 -25.16 16.68 -0.44
N LYS A 38 -26.20 16.20 0.24
CA LYS A 38 -26.16 15.92 1.68
C LYS A 38 -25.21 14.76 1.99
N THR A 39 -25.28 13.67 1.22
CA THR A 39 -24.44 12.49 1.45
C THR A 39 -22.99 12.74 1.03
N LEU A 40 -22.78 13.48 -0.07
CA LEU A 40 -21.46 13.96 -0.49
C LEU A 40 -20.81 14.83 0.59
N ASN A 41 -21.53 15.81 1.13
CA ASN A 41 -21.01 16.69 2.19
C ASN A 41 -20.62 15.88 3.43
N LYS A 42 -21.49 14.95 3.87
CA LYS A 42 -21.19 14.07 4.99
C LYS A 42 -19.94 13.22 4.76
N LYS A 43 -19.80 12.59 3.58
CA LYS A 43 -18.64 11.76 3.27
C LYS A 43 -17.36 12.61 3.15
N THR A 44 -17.46 13.82 2.61
CA THR A 44 -16.35 14.78 2.52
C THR A 44 -15.84 15.19 3.90
N GLU A 45 -16.75 15.51 4.82
CA GLU A 45 -16.40 15.86 6.20
C GLU A 45 -15.68 14.71 6.91
N PHE A 46 -16.20 13.48 6.77
CA PHE A 46 -15.55 12.29 7.32
C PHE A 46 -14.15 12.08 6.73
N LEU A 47 -13.98 12.18 5.41
CA LEU A 47 -12.68 12.06 4.75
C LEU A 47 -11.70 13.09 5.32
N ASN A 48 -12.10 14.37 5.39
CA ASN A 48 -11.26 15.43 5.91
C ASN A 48 -10.83 15.18 7.37
N ASN A 49 -11.76 14.71 8.21
CA ASN A 49 -11.45 14.36 9.59
C ASN A 49 -10.47 13.18 9.69
N ILE A 50 -10.67 12.13 8.88
CA ILE A 50 -9.76 10.98 8.84
C ILE A 50 -8.37 11.39 8.39
N LEU A 51 -8.25 12.13 7.29
CA LEU A 51 -6.96 12.59 6.76
C LEU A 51 -6.25 13.53 7.74
N LYS A 52 -6.99 14.41 8.43
CA LYS A 52 -6.45 15.28 9.48
C LYS A 52 -5.89 14.46 10.64
N ASN A 53 -6.61 13.45 11.11
CA ASN A 53 -6.15 12.62 12.22
C ASN A 53 -4.94 11.77 11.85
N TYR A 54 -4.93 11.16 10.65
CA TYR A 54 -3.74 10.49 10.12
C TYR A 54 -2.54 11.43 10.01
N SER A 55 -2.77 12.68 9.58
CA SER A 55 -1.73 13.72 9.52
C SER A 55 -1.23 14.18 10.89
N ASN A 56 -2.04 14.04 11.94
CA ASN A 56 -1.61 14.35 13.30
C ASN A 56 -0.74 13.23 13.86
N ILE A 57 -1.15 11.98 13.72
CA ILE A 57 -0.39 10.85 14.25
C ILE A 57 0.92 10.61 13.49
N SER A 58 1.00 11.00 12.20
CA SER A 58 2.27 10.95 11.47
C SER A 58 3.36 11.87 12.07
N ARG A 59 2.97 12.87 12.88
CA ARG A 59 3.92 13.77 13.55
C ARG A 59 4.72 13.10 14.67
N TYR A 60 4.28 11.94 15.17
CA TYR A 60 5.07 11.14 16.11
C TYR A 60 6.33 10.55 15.45
N LYS A 61 6.43 10.56 14.10
CA LYS A 61 7.61 10.15 13.34
C LYS A 61 8.11 8.75 13.71
N VAL A 62 7.17 7.82 13.86
CA VAL A 62 7.45 6.40 14.07
C VAL A 62 7.41 5.71 12.70
N PRO A 63 8.57 5.41 12.07
CA PRO A 63 8.62 4.97 10.67
C PRO A 63 7.77 3.72 10.38
N GLU A 64 7.72 2.79 11.33
CA GLU A 64 6.96 1.54 11.24
C GLU A 64 5.43 1.76 11.22
N LEU A 65 4.95 2.92 11.67
CA LEU A 65 3.53 3.28 11.60
C LEU A 65 3.23 4.15 10.37
N LEU A 66 4.22 4.88 9.86
CA LEU A 66 4.03 5.82 8.77
C LEU A 66 3.62 5.11 7.46
N THR A 67 4.21 3.96 7.16
CA THR A 67 3.89 3.14 5.99
C THR A 67 2.42 2.73 5.97
N GLU A 68 1.88 2.31 7.14
CA GLU A 68 0.48 2.00 7.36
C GLU A 68 -0.44 3.22 7.28
N ILE A 69 -0.02 4.34 7.90
CA ILE A 69 -0.77 5.60 7.87
C ILE A 69 -0.95 6.07 6.43
N PHE A 70 0.11 6.07 5.63
CA PHE A 70 0.06 6.49 4.23
C PHE A 70 -0.82 5.56 3.38
N PHE A 71 -0.74 4.25 3.61
CA PHE A 71 -1.63 3.29 2.96
C PHE A 71 -3.11 3.57 3.30
N SER A 72 -3.39 3.84 4.57
CA SER A 72 -4.74 4.13 5.06
C SER A 72 -5.30 5.43 4.48
N MET A 73 -4.47 6.48 4.36
CA MET A 73 -4.85 7.72 3.67
C MET A 73 -5.18 7.48 2.20
N GLY A 74 -4.37 6.68 1.50
CA GLY A 74 -4.61 6.37 0.09
C GLY A 74 -5.90 5.57 -0.10
N THR A 75 -6.15 4.60 0.79
CA THR A 75 -7.39 3.81 0.79
C THR A 75 -8.61 4.71 0.96
N ALA A 76 -8.56 5.69 1.88
CA ALA A 76 -9.65 6.64 2.08
C ALA A 76 -9.90 7.51 0.83
N LEU A 77 -8.83 7.99 0.18
CA LEU A 77 -8.91 8.82 -1.02
C LEU A 77 -9.46 8.05 -2.23
N GLU A 78 -9.00 6.81 -2.47
CA GLU A 78 -9.52 5.96 -3.53
C GLU A 78 -11.00 5.62 -3.31
N ASN A 79 -11.40 5.32 -2.08
CA ASN A 79 -12.80 5.07 -1.76
C ASN A 79 -13.68 6.31 -2.01
N PHE A 80 -13.16 7.52 -1.76
CA PHE A 80 -13.87 8.75 -2.10
C PHE A 80 -14.04 8.92 -3.61
N ARG A 81 -12.95 8.76 -4.38
CA ARG A 81 -12.96 8.76 -5.85
C ARG A 81 -14.02 7.78 -6.36
N ASP A 82 -13.98 6.54 -5.90
CA ASP A 82 -14.91 5.49 -6.34
C ASP A 82 -16.35 5.81 -5.95
N SER A 83 -16.58 6.39 -4.77
CA SER A 83 -17.91 6.80 -4.33
C SER A 83 -18.50 7.93 -5.21
N ILE A 84 -17.67 8.84 -5.72
CA ILE A 84 -18.10 9.86 -6.69
C ILE A 84 -18.46 9.18 -8.02
N LEU A 85 -17.58 8.33 -8.55
CA LEU A 85 -17.80 7.67 -9.84
C LEU A 85 -19.04 6.77 -9.83
N GLN A 86 -19.33 6.13 -8.68
CA GLN A 86 -20.44 5.20 -8.50
C GLN A 86 -21.72 5.85 -7.94
N SER A 87 -21.74 7.17 -7.73
CA SER A 87 -22.90 7.84 -7.14
C SER A 87 -24.14 7.74 -8.02
N GLU A 88 -25.33 7.79 -7.42
CA GLU A 88 -26.59 7.74 -8.18
C GLU A 88 -26.69 8.87 -9.22
N ARG A 89 -27.18 8.53 -10.42
CA ARG A 89 -27.44 9.49 -11.50
C ARG A 89 -28.88 10.01 -11.42
N PRO A 90 -29.16 11.25 -11.84
CA PRO A 90 -30.54 11.72 -12.03
C PRO A 90 -31.32 10.81 -12.99
N ALA A 91 -32.60 10.56 -12.70
CA ALA A 91 -33.43 9.58 -13.43
C ALA A 91 -33.88 10.05 -14.83
N ASP A 92 -33.77 11.35 -15.12
CA ASP A 92 -34.37 11.99 -16.29
C ASP A 92 -33.32 12.55 -17.29
N LEU A 93 -32.11 11.99 -17.31
CA LEU A 93 -31.08 12.40 -18.28
C LEU A 93 -31.29 11.71 -19.63
N THR A 94 -31.18 12.48 -20.70
CA THR A 94 -30.94 11.94 -22.05
C THR A 94 -29.60 11.22 -22.10
N LYS A 95 -29.33 10.50 -23.19
CA LYS A 95 -28.07 9.77 -23.36
C LYS A 95 -26.88 10.75 -23.35
N GLU A 96 -27.01 11.85 -24.07
CA GLU A 96 -25.99 12.90 -24.17
C GLU A 96 -25.74 13.55 -22.80
N GLU A 97 -26.79 13.90 -22.06
CA GLU A 97 -26.66 14.47 -20.70
C GLU A 97 -26.04 13.47 -19.71
N LEU A 98 -26.33 12.17 -19.85
CA LEU A 98 -25.72 11.13 -19.01
C LEU A 98 -24.20 11.03 -19.27
N GLU A 99 -23.77 11.12 -20.51
CA GLU A 99 -22.34 11.13 -20.87
C GLU A 99 -21.64 12.37 -20.29
N GLU A 100 -22.22 13.56 -20.46
CA GLU A 100 -21.70 14.79 -19.86
C GLU A 100 -21.64 14.72 -18.32
N TYR A 101 -22.67 14.15 -17.69
CA TYR A 101 -22.71 13.97 -16.25
C TYR A 101 -21.62 13.01 -15.76
N ASN A 102 -21.39 11.90 -16.45
CA ASN A 102 -20.30 10.98 -16.11
C ASN A 102 -18.93 11.64 -16.25
N PHE A 103 -18.72 12.45 -17.30
CA PHE A 103 -17.49 13.22 -17.46
C PHE A 103 -17.26 14.20 -16.30
N LEU A 104 -18.31 14.90 -15.86
CA LEU A 104 -18.23 15.77 -14.68
C LEU A 104 -17.83 14.99 -13.42
N LEU A 105 -18.38 13.79 -13.20
CA LEU A 105 -17.99 12.95 -12.07
C LEU A 105 -16.51 12.54 -12.14
N GLU A 106 -16.01 12.19 -13.32
CA GLU A 106 -14.60 11.89 -13.55
C GLU A 106 -13.70 13.08 -13.22
N GLU A 107 -14.03 14.28 -13.70
CA GLU A 107 -13.30 15.51 -13.38
C GLU A 107 -13.29 15.80 -11.87
N LYS A 108 -14.40 15.54 -11.17
CA LYS A 108 -14.46 15.71 -9.70
C LYS A 108 -13.70 14.64 -8.94
N ALA A 109 -13.64 13.41 -9.45
CA ALA A 109 -12.97 12.28 -8.82
C ALA A 109 -11.44 12.32 -9.02
N TYR A 110 -10.97 12.84 -10.16
CA TYR A 110 -9.57 12.83 -10.57
C TYR A 110 -8.58 13.42 -9.52
N PRO A 111 -8.86 14.56 -8.86
CA PRO A 111 -7.96 15.10 -7.84
C PRO A 111 -7.74 14.16 -6.64
N TYR A 112 -8.68 13.27 -6.35
CA TYR A 112 -8.54 12.29 -5.28
C TYR A 112 -7.73 11.07 -5.70
N ASP A 113 -7.81 10.67 -6.98
CA ASP A 113 -6.95 9.65 -7.58
C ASP A 113 -5.47 10.07 -7.47
N GLU A 114 -5.14 11.28 -7.91
CA GLU A 114 -3.77 11.81 -7.87
C GLU A 114 -3.25 11.97 -6.44
N LYS A 115 -4.11 12.37 -5.49
CA LYS A 115 -3.74 12.42 -4.07
C LYS A 115 -3.49 11.02 -3.51
N ALA A 116 -4.28 10.02 -3.91
CA ALA A 116 -4.10 8.63 -3.46
C ALA A 116 -2.75 8.08 -3.93
N VAL A 117 -2.40 8.28 -5.21
CA VAL A 117 -1.08 7.93 -5.76
C VAL A 117 0.02 8.56 -4.93
N LYS A 118 -0.05 9.87 -4.67
CA LYS A 118 0.99 10.61 -3.92
C LYS A 118 1.18 10.11 -2.50
N VAL A 119 0.11 9.76 -1.78
CA VAL A 119 0.26 9.22 -0.42
C VAL A 119 0.83 7.81 -0.42
N TYR A 120 0.48 6.96 -1.39
CA TYR A 120 1.12 5.66 -1.54
C TYR A 120 2.61 5.77 -1.87
N GLU A 121 2.98 6.73 -2.72
CA GLU A 121 4.39 7.05 -3.03
C GLU A 121 5.17 7.46 -1.80
N ASN A 122 4.57 8.29 -0.93
CA ASN A 122 5.17 8.66 0.35
C ASN A 122 5.39 7.43 1.24
N GLY A 123 4.43 6.47 1.27
CA GLY A 123 4.59 5.20 1.98
C GLY A 123 5.81 4.42 1.50
N LEU A 124 6.02 4.32 0.18
CA LEU A 124 7.23 3.69 -0.38
C LEU A 124 8.50 4.48 -0.10
N GLN A 125 8.43 5.81 -0.09
CA GLN A 125 9.56 6.67 0.22
C GLN A 125 10.01 6.47 1.67
N ILE A 126 9.09 6.43 2.63
CA ILE A 126 9.40 6.11 4.03
C ILE A 126 10.06 4.73 4.15
N GLY A 127 9.50 3.71 3.48
CA GLY A 127 10.08 2.37 3.48
C GLY A 127 11.54 2.36 3.03
N ARG A 128 11.87 3.10 1.96
CA ARG A 128 13.24 3.25 1.47
C ARG A 128 14.15 4.05 2.40
N GLU A 129 13.69 5.22 2.86
CA GLU A 129 14.49 6.15 3.67
C GLU A 129 14.87 5.56 5.04
N TYR A 130 13.92 4.89 5.68
CA TYR A 130 14.08 4.34 7.02
C TYR A 130 14.37 2.84 7.03
N LYS A 131 14.55 2.21 5.86
CA LYS A 131 14.78 0.76 5.70
C LYS A 131 13.69 -0.09 6.38
N VAL A 132 12.44 0.38 6.31
CA VAL A 132 11.26 -0.35 6.79
C VAL A 132 10.76 -1.23 5.64
N TYR A 133 10.66 -2.53 5.89
CA TYR A 133 10.17 -3.52 4.93
C TYR A 133 9.07 -4.35 5.58
N ASP A 134 7.92 -3.71 5.78
CA ASP A 134 6.74 -4.32 6.38
C ASP A 134 5.68 -4.65 5.30
N GLU A 135 4.57 -5.24 5.75
CA GLU A 135 3.43 -5.53 4.86
C GLU A 135 2.82 -4.28 4.22
N TRP A 136 2.96 -3.11 4.85
CA TRP A 136 2.35 -1.87 4.37
C TRP A 136 3.14 -1.27 3.22
N VAL A 137 4.47 -1.32 3.25
CA VAL A 137 5.31 -0.96 2.10
C VAL A 137 4.93 -1.82 0.89
N GLN A 138 4.72 -3.12 1.09
CA GLN A 138 4.27 -4.01 0.04
C GLN A 138 2.88 -3.61 -0.48
N LYS A 139 1.90 -3.40 0.40
CA LYS A 139 0.55 -2.97 0.01
C LYS A 139 0.52 -1.63 -0.73
N ASN A 140 1.34 -0.66 -0.32
CA ASN A 140 1.50 0.60 -1.06
C ASN A 140 2.01 0.36 -2.50
N LEU A 141 3.01 -0.52 -2.68
CA LEU A 141 3.55 -0.86 -4.00
C LEU A 141 2.54 -1.61 -4.85
N GLU A 142 1.79 -2.54 -4.25
CA GLU A 142 0.74 -3.29 -4.93
C GLU A 142 -0.37 -2.36 -5.44
N ARG A 143 -0.83 -1.40 -4.62
CA ARG A 143 -1.81 -0.39 -5.07
C ARG A 143 -1.26 0.47 -6.20
N LEU A 144 -0.03 0.97 -6.08
CA LEU A 144 0.63 1.75 -7.14
C LEU A 144 0.77 0.95 -8.44
N THR A 145 1.10 -0.33 -8.35
CA THR A 145 1.18 -1.25 -9.49
C THR A 145 -0.19 -1.47 -10.15
N ALA A 146 -1.26 -1.52 -9.36
CA ALA A 146 -2.61 -1.65 -9.87
C ALA A 146 -3.09 -0.38 -10.60
N ILE A 147 -2.83 0.81 -10.04
CA ILE A 147 -3.36 2.09 -10.56
C ILE A 147 -2.47 2.74 -11.63
N ARG A 148 -1.15 2.46 -11.62
CA ARG A 148 -0.16 3.00 -12.57
C ARG A 148 0.84 1.90 -12.98
N PRO A 149 0.40 0.82 -13.65
CA PRO A 149 1.23 -0.36 -13.94
C PRO A 149 2.47 -0.02 -14.78
N VAL A 150 2.36 0.90 -15.74
CA VAL A 150 3.50 1.31 -16.58
C VAL A 150 4.66 1.86 -15.74
N LEU A 151 4.36 2.53 -14.63
CA LEU A 151 5.37 3.15 -13.77
C LEU A 151 5.90 2.19 -12.70
N TYR A 152 5.03 1.32 -12.17
CA TYR A 152 5.33 0.56 -10.95
C TYR A 152 5.49 -0.95 -11.16
N LYS A 153 5.00 -1.52 -12.27
CA LYS A 153 5.16 -2.94 -12.58
C LYS A 153 6.60 -3.20 -13.03
N ARG A 154 7.47 -3.62 -12.10
CA ARG A 154 8.82 -4.08 -12.45
C ARG A 154 8.77 -5.54 -12.90
N GLY A 155 9.24 -5.80 -14.11
CA GLY A 155 9.55 -7.16 -14.55
C GLY A 155 10.80 -7.65 -13.82
N PHE A 156 10.73 -8.81 -13.18
CA PHE A 156 11.93 -9.47 -12.66
C PHE A 156 12.51 -10.33 -13.76
N VAL A 157 13.73 -10.01 -14.19
CA VAL A 157 14.58 -10.96 -14.91
C VAL A 157 15.46 -11.61 -13.85
N LEU A 158 15.21 -12.89 -13.57
CA LEU A 158 16.17 -13.68 -12.80
C LEU A 158 17.47 -13.70 -13.62
N LYS A 159 18.53 -13.07 -13.12
CA LYS A 159 19.86 -13.28 -13.68
C LYS A 159 20.19 -14.75 -13.51
N ASP A 160 20.82 -15.36 -14.52
CA ASP A 160 21.27 -16.74 -14.44
C ASP A 160 22.04 -16.98 -13.13
N ILE A 161 21.40 -17.72 -12.23
CA ILE A 161 22.00 -18.06 -10.94
C ILE A 161 22.96 -19.19 -11.23
N LYS A 162 24.27 -18.89 -11.25
CA LYS A 162 25.28 -19.94 -11.32
C LYS A 162 25.10 -20.85 -10.10
N PRO A 163 24.99 -22.18 -10.26
CA PRO A 163 24.86 -23.09 -9.14
C PRO A 163 26.07 -22.92 -8.21
N ILE A 164 25.80 -22.67 -6.93
CA ILE A 164 26.83 -22.56 -5.89
C ILE A 164 27.53 -23.91 -5.70
N PHE A 165 26.78 -24.99 -5.91
CA PHE A 165 27.29 -26.34 -5.85
C PHE A 165 27.60 -26.85 -7.26
N ILE A 166 28.88 -26.84 -7.61
CA ILE A 166 29.39 -27.65 -8.71
C ILE A 166 29.57 -29.06 -8.13
N TYR A 167 28.77 -30.02 -8.57
CA TYR A 167 29.01 -31.41 -8.20
C TYR A 167 30.43 -31.77 -8.65
N PRO A 168 31.35 -32.12 -7.74
CA PRO A 168 32.67 -32.56 -8.15
C PRO A 168 32.50 -33.81 -9.02
N GLU A 169 33.31 -33.94 -10.07
CA GLU A 169 33.38 -35.21 -10.80
C GLU A 169 33.61 -36.34 -9.79
N PRO A 170 32.94 -37.49 -9.94
CA PRO A 170 33.13 -38.61 -9.04
C PRO A 170 34.63 -38.92 -8.96
N VAL A 171 35.16 -38.99 -7.74
CA VAL A 171 36.56 -39.37 -7.53
C VAL A 171 36.70 -40.81 -8.03
N MET A 172 37.25 -40.95 -9.24
CA MET A 172 37.63 -42.23 -9.79
C MET A 172 38.83 -42.71 -9.00
N MET A 173 38.62 -43.63 -8.06
CA MET A 173 39.76 -44.35 -7.49
C MET A 173 40.32 -45.25 -8.59
N GLU A 174 41.58 -45.04 -8.98
CA GLU A 174 42.26 -45.99 -9.85
C GLU A 174 42.21 -47.39 -9.22
N ALA A 175 41.86 -48.39 -10.02
CA ALA A 175 41.67 -49.78 -9.59
C ALA A 175 42.88 -50.39 -8.85
N GLY A 176 44.06 -49.74 -8.91
CA GLY A 176 45.29 -50.17 -8.25
C GLY A 176 45.38 -49.88 -6.74
N TYR A 177 44.50 -49.06 -6.14
CA TYR A 177 44.58 -48.75 -4.71
C TYR A 177 44.13 -49.92 -3.80
N ALA A 178 43.35 -50.87 -4.32
CA ALA A 178 42.90 -52.05 -3.56
C ALA A 178 43.92 -53.19 -3.54
N GLU A 179 44.76 -53.33 -4.57
CA GLU A 179 45.69 -54.47 -4.71
C GLU A 179 46.97 -54.34 -3.87
N GLN A 180 47.36 -53.12 -3.48
CA GLN A 180 48.58 -52.90 -2.69
C GLN A 180 48.47 -53.37 -1.22
N ARG A 181 47.27 -53.69 -0.72
CA ARG A 181 47.07 -54.17 0.66
C ARG A 181 47.07 -55.69 0.83
N TYR A 182 47.00 -56.48 -0.24
CA TYR A 182 46.91 -57.95 -0.14
C TYR A 182 48.18 -58.72 -0.55
N SER A 183 49.25 -58.05 -0.99
CA SER A 183 50.51 -58.71 -1.38
C SER A 183 51.63 -58.68 -0.32
N LYS A 184 51.32 -58.31 0.93
CA LYS A 184 52.25 -58.44 2.07
C LYS A 184 51.60 -59.28 3.17
N ASN A 185 51.65 -60.60 3.01
CA ASN A 185 51.67 -61.60 4.09
C ASN A 185 52.51 -62.78 3.62
#